data_AF-A0A7Y9NLZ1-F1
#
_entry.id   AF-A0A7Y9NLZ1-F1
#
_cell.length_a   1.000
_cell.length_b   1.000
_cell.length_c   1.000
_cell.angle_alpha   90.00
_cell.angle_beta   90.00
_cell.angle_gamma   90.00
#
_symmetry.space_group_name_H-M   'P 1'
#
loop_
_entity.id
_entity.type
_entity.pdbx_description
1 polymer ?
#
loop_
_entity_poly.entity_id
_entity_poly.type
_entity_poly.pdbx_seq_one_letter_code
_entity_poly.pdbx_strand_id
1 'polypeptide(L)'
;MAKRSPDPKQLVTWAIAGAVIAASTWFLSFVHIPRLTANGEGFWAVLWTDRLRFAYFAPFAIGLALSLWAEHRFKRGLKGEIWSEAELEPVRVLVAKPLWSWTSWLLIGVAAVAVILSARTSGTGHIALLYLLLYPIQTAARIRQLVTPKVTSAGGLKDWQNVKPIHSDHWGEQPLHPSE
;
A
#
# COMPACT_ATOMS: atom_id res chain seq x y z
N MET A 1 -10.14 -9.47 33.66
CA MET A 1 -10.33 -8.28 32.80
C MET A 1 -10.22 -8.72 31.34
N ALA A 2 -11.34 -8.81 30.61
CA ALA A 2 -11.31 -9.14 29.19
C ALA A 2 -10.60 -8.02 28.43
N LYS A 3 -9.46 -8.31 27.82
CA LYS A 3 -8.66 -7.36 27.04
C LYS A 3 -9.45 -7.07 25.76
N ARG A 4 -10.27 -6.00 25.77
CA ARG A 4 -11.10 -5.58 24.64
C ARG A 4 -10.19 -5.45 23.42
N SER A 5 -10.41 -6.30 22.41
CA SER A 5 -9.65 -6.22 21.16
C SER A 5 -9.85 -4.84 20.55
N PRO A 6 -8.79 -4.20 20.03
CA PRO A 6 -8.93 -2.91 19.37
C PRO A 6 -9.89 -3.01 18.19
N ASP A 7 -10.73 -1.99 18.03
CA ASP A 7 -11.74 -1.88 16.97
C ASP A 7 -11.05 -1.90 15.59
N PRO A 8 -11.53 -2.71 14.62
CA PRO A 8 -10.96 -2.78 13.28
C PRO A 8 -10.86 -1.41 12.60
N LYS A 9 -11.81 -0.50 12.81
CA LYS A 9 -11.77 0.85 12.26
C LYS A 9 -10.61 1.66 12.84
N GLN A 10 -10.39 1.57 14.16
CA GLN A 10 -9.28 2.24 14.82
C GLN A 10 -7.94 1.74 14.30
N LEU A 11 -7.79 0.42 14.11
CA LEU A 11 -6.57 -0.16 13.54
C LEU A 11 -6.30 0.36 12.12
N VAL A 12 -7.31 0.45 11.27
CA VAL A 12 -7.17 1.02 9.92
C VAL A 12 -6.78 2.49 9.99
N THR A 13 -7.40 3.28 10.87
CA THR A 13 -7.03 4.69 11.06
C THR A 13 -5.59 4.83 11.56
N TRP A 14 -5.15 4.02 12.51
CA TRP A 14 -3.76 4.03 13.00
C TRP A 14 -2.77 3.58 11.94
N ALA A 15 -3.13 2.60 11.10
CA ALA A 15 -2.30 2.16 10.00
C ALA A 15 -2.02 3.30 9.01
N ILE A 16 -3.06 4.03 8.61
CA ILE A 16 -2.96 5.18 7.72
C ILE A 16 -2.24 6.35 8.40
N ALA A 17 -2.62 6.68 9.63
CA ALA A 17 -2.01 7.78 10.38
C ALA A 17 -0.51 7.56 10.58
N GLY A 18 -0.10 6.34 10.95
CA GLY A 18 1.31 5.96 11.04
C GLY A 18 2.04 6.11 9.72
N ALA A 19 1.43 5.67 8.60
CA ALA A 19 2.01 5.83 7.29
C ALA A 19 2.15 7.30 6.87
N VAL A 20 1.16 8.15 7.17
CA VAL A 20 1.20 9.59 6.92
C VAL A 20 2.25 10.29 7.78
N ILE A 21 2.38 9.93 9.06
CA ILE A 21 3.44 10.44 9.94
C ILE A 21 4.81 10.06 9.40
N ALA A 22 4.99 8.81 8.99
CA ALA A 22 6.24 8.36 8.38
C ALA A 22 6.54 9.15 7.10
N ALA A 23 5.55 9.36 6.23
CA ALA A 23 5.74 10.13 5.00
C ALA A 23 6.00 11.64 5.27
N SER A 24 5.36 12.23 6.27
CA SER A 24 5.45 13.67 6.54
C SER A 24 6.81 14.10 7.08
N THR A 25 7.56 13.20 7.74
CA THR A 25 8.94 13.49 8.15
C THR A 25 9.86 13.87 7.00
N TRP A 26 9.50 13.54 5.76
CA TRP A 26 10.28 13.94 4.60
C TRP A 26 10.19 15.43 4.29
N PHE A 27 9.09 16.13 4.65
CA PHE A 27 9.04 17.59 4.49
C PHE A 27 10.22 18.30 5.19
N LEU A 28 10.81 17.66 6.20
CA LEU A 28 11.98 18.16 6.92
C LEU A 28 13.28 18.08 6.11
N SER A 29 13.38 17.20 5.13
CA SER A 29 14.54 17.17 4.21
C SER A 29 14.57 18.39 3.28
N PHE A 30 13.44 19.08 3.10
CA PHE A 30 13.37 20.37 2.42
C PHE A 30 13.71 21.54 3.35
N VAL A 31 13.77 21.30 4.67
CA VAL A 31 14.20 22.30 5.66
C VAL A 31 15.72 22.23 5.78
N HIS A 32 16.39 23.36 5.59
CA HIS A 32 17.83 23.43 5.73
C HIS A 32 18.21 23.29 7.21
N ILE A 33 18.60 22.09 7.64
CA ILE A 33 19.07 21.82 9.00
C ILE A 33 20.59 22.02 9.02
N PRO A 34 21.09 23.07 9.70
CA PRO A 34 22.52 23.34 9.80
C PRO A 34 23.22 22.21 10.55
N ARG A 35 24.40 21.83 10.07
CA ARG A 35 25.28 20.91 10.82
C ARG A 35 25.87 21.67 12.00
N LEU A 36 25.79 21.06 13.19
CA LEU A 36 26.47 21.60 14.36
C LEU A 36 27.96 21.32 14.22
N THR A 37 28.81 22.25 14.65
CA THR A 37 30.25 22.02 14.73
C THR A 37 30.53 21.01 15.86
N ALA A 38 31.32 19.98 15.56
CA ALA A 38 31.86 19.08 16.57
C ALA A 38 33.38 19.17 16.56
N ASN A 39 33.96 19.22 17.75
CA ASN A 39 35.40 19.12 17.94
C ASN A 39 35.73 17.63 18.09
N GLY A 40 36.26 17.01 17.04
CA GLY A 40 36.70 15.62 17.05
C GLY A 40 36.49 14.90 15.72
N GLU A 41 37.24 13.82 15.52
CA GLU A 41 37.11 12.92 14.37
C GLU A 41 36.53 11.57 14.81
N GLY A 42 35.82 10.90 13.89
CA GLY A 42 35.27 9.57 14.12
C GLY A 42 33.73 9.50 14.19
N PHE A 43 33.22 8.28 14.31
CA PHE A 43 31.78 7.97 14.25
C PHE A 43 30.94 8.76 15.26
N TRP A 44 31.44 8.95 16.48
CA TRP A 44 30.75 9.72 17.52
C TRP A 44 30.65 11.21 17.20
N ALA A 45 31.67 11.79 16.55
CA ALA A 45 31.62 13.17 16.08
C ALA A 45 30.53 13.32 15.00
N VAL A 46 30.41 12.37 14.07
CA VAL A 46 29.35 12.34 13.04
C VAL A 46 27.96 12.24 13.67
N LEU A 47 27.77 11.34 14.63
CA LEU A 47 26.50 11.25 15.37
C LEU A 47 26.16 12.55 16.10
N TRP A 48 27.16 13.24 16.66
CA TRP A 48 26.97 14.49 17.39
C TRP A 48 26.68 15.69 16.49
N THR A 49 27.36 15.80 15.33
CA THR A 49 27.14 16.85 14.32
C THR A 49 25.78 16.72 13.65
N ASP A 50 25.34 15.48 13.38
CA ASP A 50 24.07 15.18 12.71
C ASP A 50 22.97 14.73 13.69
N ARG A 51 23.13 14.92 15.01
CA ARG A 51 22.15 14.46 16.02
C ARG A 51 20.73 14.98 15.80
N LEU A 52 20.60 16.21 15.31
CA LEU A 52 19.30 16.79 14.97
C LEU A 52 18.68 16.00 13.81
N ARG A 53 19.48 15.68 12.78
CA ARG A 53 19.08 14.84 11.65
C ARG A 53 18.67 13.45 12.11
N PHE A 54 19.39 12.85 13.06
CA PHE A 54 19.03 11.57 13.66
C PHE A 54 17.74 11.63 14.50
N ALA A 55 17.53 12.69 15.28
CA ALA A 55 16.30 12.89 16.03
C ALA A 55 15.06 12.97 15.11
N TYR A 56 15.23 13.47 13.87
CA TYR A 56 14.15 13.48 12.88
C TYR A 56 13.79 12.11 12.31
N PHE A 57 14.64 11.09 12.44
CA PHE A 57 14.26 9.71 12.10
C PHE A 57 13.34 9.08 13.15
N ALA A 58 13.24 9.62 14.36
CA ALA A 58 12.35 9.10 15.39
C ALA A 58 10.86 9.12 14.97
N PRO A 59 10.28 10.24 14.51
CA PRO A 59 8.90 10.24 14.04
C PRO A 59 8.68 9.32 12.83
N PHE A 60 9.70 9.14 11.98
CA PHE A 60 9.64 8.18 10.87
C PHE A 60 9.51 6.75 11.40
N ALA A 61 10.41 6.34 12.30
CA ALA A 61 10.41 5.02 12.90
C ALA A 61 9.13 4.75 13.69
N ILE A 62 8.63 5.74 14.44
CA ILE A 62 7.37 5.64 15.19
C ILE A 62 6.19 5.47 14.25
N GLY A 63 6.08 6.31 13.21
CA GLY A 63 5.01 6.22 12.23
C GLY A 63 5.00 4.88 11.50
N LEU A 64 6.17 4.41 11.08
CA LEU A 64 6.33 3.12 10.40
C LEU A 64 5.97 1.95 11.32
N ALA A 65 6.46 1.96 12.57
CA ALA A 65 6.17 0.93 13.55
C ALA A 65 4.67 0.88 13.87
N LEU A 66 4.03 2.04 14.07
CA LEU A 66 2.59 2.13 14.31
C LEU A 66 1.81 1.57 13.13
N SER A 67 2.21 1.93 11.90
CA SER A 67 1.54 1.50 10.68
C SER A 67 1.59 -0.02 10.51
N LEU A 68 2.80 -0.59 10.59
CA LEU A 68 3.03 -2.03 10.46
C LEU A 68 2.37 -2.83 11.58
N TRP A 69 2.44 -2.34 12.82
CA TRP A 69 1.80 -2.99 13.96
C TRP A 69 0.27 -3.04 13.79
N ALA A 70 -0.34 -1.93 13.39
CA ALA A 70 -1.77 -1.84 13.18
C ALA A 70 -2.23 -2.71 11.99
N GLU A 71 -1.53 -2.67 10.86
CA GLU A 71 -1.80 -3.52 9.69
C GLU A 71 -1.67 -5.01 10.04
N HIS A 72 -0.61 -5.40 10.78
CA HIS A 72 -0.40 -6.78 11.20
C HIS A 72 -1.53 -7.25 12.13
N ARG A 73 -1.92 -6.41 13.09
CA ARG A 73 -3.01 -6.72 14.02
C ARG A 73 -4.35 -6.83 13.29
N PHE A 74 -4.59 -5.96 12.31
CA PHE A 74 -5.75 -6.00 11.42
C PHE A 74 -5.80 -7.29 10.61
N LYS A 75 -4.72 -7.64 9.91
CA LYS A 75 -4.62 -8.87 9.13
C LYS A 75 -4.83 -10.12 9.98
N ARG A 76 -4.30 -10.14 11.21
CA ARG A 76 -4.47 -11.25 12.14
C ARG A 76 -5.92 -11.36 12.65
N GLY A 77 -6.59 -10.23 12.91
CA GLY A 77 -8.00 -10.24 13.30
C GLY A 77 -8.93 -10.74 12.20
N LEU A 78 -8.67 -10.34 10.95
CA LEU A 78 -9.37 -10.86 9.77
C LEU A 78 -9.16 -12.36 9.57
N LYS A 79 -7.91 -12.83 9.59
CA LYS A 79 -7.59 -14.26 9.37
C LYS A 79 -8.05 -15.19 10.50
N GLY A 80 -8.12 -14.67 11.71
CA GLY A 80 -8.56 -15.43 12.88
C GLY A 80 -10.05 -15.38 13.14
N GLU A 81 -10.86 -14.82 12.21
CA GLU A 81 -12.31 -14.62 12.34
C GLU A 81 -12.70 -13.97 13.69
N ILE A 82 -11.82 -13.10 14.20
CA ILE A 82 -11.99 -12.49 15.53
C ILE A 82 -13.10 -11.43 15.50
N TRP A 83 -13.29 -10.80 14.34
CA TRP A 83 -14.28 -9.75 14.13
C TRP A 83 -15.47 -10.27 13.34
N SER A 84 -16.65 -9.87 13.78
CA SER A 84 -17.89 -10.16 13.06
C SER A 84 -17.99 -9.32 11.78
N GLU A 85 -18.80 -9.79 10.83
CA GLU A 85 -19.10 -9.04 9.59
C GLU A 85 -19.65 -7.63 9.89
N ALA A 86 -20.45 -7.48 10.94
CA ALA A 86 -20.99 -6.20 11.38
C ALA A 86 -19.90 -5.20 11.84
N GLU A 87 -18.79 -5.69 12.41
CA GLU A 87 -17.66 -4.85 12.83
C GLU A 87 -16.76 -4.46 11.65
N LEU A 88 -16.75 -5.26 10.57
CA LEU A 88 -15.97 -5.00 9.36
C LEU A 88 -16.69 -4.10 8.36
N GLU A 89 -18.02 -4.06 8.40
CA GLU A 89 -18.84 -3.27 7.49
C GLU A 89 -18.49 -1.76 7.48
N PRO A 90 -18.25 -1.09 8.61
CA PRO A 90 -17.82 0.30 8.62
C PRO A 90 -16.50 0.53 7.86
N VAL A 91 -15.60 -0.44 7.89
CA VAL A 91 -14.32 -0.38 7.17
C VAL A 91 -14.53 -0.60 5.67
N ARG A 92 -15.40 -1.54 5.28
CA ARG A 92 -15.80 -1.76 3.88
C ARG A 92 -16.41 -0.50 3.27
N VAL A 93 -17.37 0.09 3.99
CA VAL A 93 -18.01 1.34 3.56
C VAL A 93 -16.99 2.47 3.44
N LEU A 94 -16.04 2.59 4.38
CA LEU A 94 -14.99 3.62 4.33
C LEU A 94 -14.12 3.48 3.08
N VAL A 95 -13.68 2.25 2.77
CA VAL A 95 -12.80 1.94 1.64
C VAL A 95 -13.54 2.03 0.30
N ALA A 96 -14.83 1.73 0.27
CA ALA A 96 -15.67 1.83 -0.93
C ALA A 96 -15.93 3.29 -1.35
N LYS A 97 -15.74 4.26 -0.46
CA LYS A 97 -15.95 5.68 -0.80
C LYS A 97 -15.00 6.13 -1.90
N PRO A 98 -15.48 6.89 -2.89
CA PRO A 98 -14.63 7.43 -3.95
C PRO A 98 -13.53 8.31 -3.37
N LEU A 99 -13.81 9.01 -2.26
CA LEU A 99 -12.84 9.85 -1.56
C LEU A 99 -11.52 9.12 -1.26
N TRP A 100 -11.58 7.83 -0.93
CA TRP A 100 -10.40 6.99 -0.68
C TRP A 100 -9.52 6.84 -1.92
N SER A 101 -10.16 6.67 -3.09
CA SER A 101 -9.45 6.59 -4.37
C SER A 101 -8.90 7.97 -4.77
N TRP A 102 -9.68 9.05 -4.56
CA TRP A 102 -9.22 10.41 -4.81
C TRP A 102 -8.01 10.79 -3.95
N THR A 103 -7.98 10.41 -2.66
CA THR A 103 -6.82 10.67 -1.80
C THR A 103 -5.58 9.92 -2.27
N SER A 104 -5.75 8.68 -2.74
CA SER A 104 -4.66 7.89 -3.30
C SER A 104 -4.10 8.54 -4.57
N TRP A 105 -4.97 8.97 -5.50
CA TRP A 105 -4.55 9.68 -6.72
C TRP A 105 -3.89 11.02 -6.43
N LEU A 106 -4.41 11.77 -5.46
CA LEU A 106 -3.80 13.04 -5.03
C LEU A 106 -2.38 12.82 -4.52
N LEU A 107 -2.17 11.82 -3.65
CA LEU A 107 -0.85 11.48 -3.13
C LEU A 107 0.10 11.03 -4.26
N ILE A 108 -0.39 10.28 -5.25
CA ILE A 108 0.41 9.90 -6.43
C ILE A 108 0.82 11.15 -7.21
N GLY A 109 -0.12 12.09 -7.43
CA GLY A 109 0.14 13.36 -8.10
C GLY A 109 1.19 14.19 -7.37
N VAL A 110 1.07 14.32 -6.04
CA VAL A 110 2.06 15.02 -5.21
C VAL A 110 3.44 14.34 -5.31
N ALA A 111 3.48 13.01 -5.27
CA ALA A 111 4.73 12.26 -5.42
C ALA A 111 5.37 12.49 -6.80
N ALA A 112 4.58 12.47 -7.88
CA ALA A 112 5.06 12.71 -9.23
C ALA A 112 5.61 14.14 -9.39
N VAL A 113 4.91 15.15 -8.88
CA VAL A 113 5.37 16.55 -8.88
C VAL A 113 6.67 16.69 -8.08
N ALA A 114 6.74 16.09 -6.88
CA ALA A 114 7.95 16.12 -6.06
C ALA A 114 9.16 15.53 -6.80
N VAL A 115 8.97 14.41 -7.51
CA VAL A 115 10.01 13.76 -8.31
C VAL A 115 10.45 14.62 -9.50
N ILE A 116 9.52 15.28 -10.20
CA ILE A 116 9.84 16.18 -11.31
C ILE A 116 10.65 17.39 -10.83
N LEU A 117 10.24 17.98 -9.70
CA LEU A 117 10.95 19.12 -9.10
C LEU A 117 12.32 18.69 -8.58
N SER A 118 12.42 17.51 -7.98
CA SER A 118 13.67 17.02 -7.41
C SER A 118 14.65 16.56 -8.48
N ALA A 119 14.21 15.98 -9.60
CA ALA A 119 15.06 15.57 -10.73
C ALA A 119 15.87 16.73 -11.33
N ARG A 120 15.44 17.99 -11.13
CA ARG A 120 16.22 19.19 -11.51
C ARG A 120 17.42 19.47 -10.59
N THR A 121 17.50 18.78 -9.44
CA THR A 121 18.59 18.87 -8.48
C THR A 121 19.37 17.56 -8.49
N SER A 122 20.69 17.57 -8.63
CA SER A 122 21.53 16.40 -8.94
C SER A 122 21.74 15.37 -7.80
N GLY A 123 20.81 15.27 -6.84
CA GLY A 123 20.95 14.40 -5.66
C GLY A 123 20.38 12.98 -5.82
N THR A 124 20.99 11.99 -5.19
CA THR A 124 20.51 10.59 -5.13
C THR A 124 19.27 10.37 -4.24
N GLY A 125 18.75 11.41 -3.58
CA GLY A 125 17.61 11.33 -2.63
C GLY A 125 16.23 11.08 -3.26
N HIS A 126 16.11 11.15 -4.59
CA HIS A 126 14.83 11.18 -5.32
C HIS A 126 14.07 9.87 -5.33
N ILE A 127 14.80 8.75 -5.35
CA ILE A 127 14.19 7.42 -5.38
C ILE A 127 13.61 7.09 -4.00
N ALA A 128 14.33 7.42 -2.92
CA ALA A 128 13.85 7.23 -1.55
C ALA A 128 12.57 8.05 -1.28
N LEU A 129 12.50 9.27 -1.82
CA LEU A 129 11.31 10.14 -1.83
C LEU A 129 10.08 9.44 -2.41
N LEU A 130 10.23 8.85 -3.60
CA LEU A 130 9.15 8.20 -4.32
C LEU A 130 8.63 6.97 -3.55
N TYR A 131 9.53 6.12 -3.04
CA TYR A 131 9.13 4.95 -2.25
C TYR A 131 8.43 5.32 -0.94
N LEU A 132 8.86 6.38 -0.26
CA LEU A 132 8.22 6.83 0.99
C LEU A 132 6.85 7.48 0.77
N LEU A 133 6.68 8.31 -0.27
CA LEU A 133 5.38 8.91 -0.60
C LEU A 133 4.37 7.87 -1.10
N LEU A 134 4.84 6.79 -1.72
CA LEU A 134 3.99 5.65 -2.06
C LEU A 134 3.59 4.83 -0.84
N TYR A 135 4.27 4.94 0.30
CA TYR A 135 4.00 4.10 1.46
C TYR A 135 2.57 4.25 2.03
N PRO A 136 2.02 5.46 2.25
CA PRO A 136 0.61 5.63 2.62
C PRO A 136 -0.36 5.06 1.58
N ILE A 137 -0.07 5.24 0.30
CA ILE A 137 -0.90 4.73 -0.81
C ILE A 137 -0.90 3.20 -0.81
N GLN A 138 0.28 2.59 -0.67
CA GLN A 138 0.43 1.14 -0.59
C GLN A 138 -0.28 0.58 0.64
N THR A 139 -0.17 1.25 1.79
CA THR A 139 -0.86 0.86 3.03
C THR A 139 -2.38 0.89 2.83
N ALA A 140 -2.90 1.98 2.26
CA ALA A 140 -4.32 2.13 1.95
C ALA A 140 -4.81 1.08 0.93
N ALA A 141 -4.01 0.78 -0.10
CA ALA A 141 -4.31 -0.24 -1.09
C ALA A 141 -4.31 -1.66 -0.49
N ARG A 142 -3.36 -1.99 0.39
CA ARG A 142 -3.31 -3.27 1.11
C ARG A 142 -4.52 -3.46 2.01
N ILE A 143 -4.89 -2.43 2.77
CA ILE A 143 -6.12 -2.47 3.60
C ILE A 143 -7.34 -2.72 2.71
N ARG A 144 -7.45 -2.02 1.56
CA ARG A 144 -8.53 -2.26 0.60
C ARG A 144 -8.55 -3.68 0.08
N GLN A 145 -7.40 -4.25 -0.28
CA GLN A 145 -7.29 -5.63 -0.74
C GLN A 145 -7.63 -6.65 0.34
N LEU A 146 -7.38 -6.35 1.61
CA LEU A 146 -7.73 -7.23 2.73
C LEU A 146 -9.22 -7.25 3.02
N VAL A 147 -9.91 -6.13 2.79
CA VAL A 147 -11.32 -5.92 3.18
C VAL A 147 -12.29 -6.16 2.02
N THR A 148 -11.84 -5.95 0.79
CA THR A 148 -12.64 -6.26 -0.40
C THR A 148 -12.61 -7.76 -0.62
N PRO A 149 -13.76 -8.46 -0.64
CA PRO A 149 -13.79 -9.87 -0.95
C PRO A 149 -13.08 -10.08 -2.28
N LYS A 150 -12.11 -11.00 -2.32
CA LYS A 150 -11.57 -11.47 -3.59
C LYS A 150 -12.76 -12.05 -4.32
N VAL A 151 -13.21 -11.37 -5.37
CA VAL A 151 -14.07 -12.00 -6.36
C VAL A 151 -13.22 -13.14 -6.91
N THR A 152 -13.35 -14.32 -6.32
CA THR A 152 -12.98 -15.55 -6.97
C THR A 152 -13.87 -15.59 -8.19
N SER A 153 -13.37 -15.03 -9.30
CA SER A 153 -13.88 -15.35 -10.62
C SER A 153 -13.63 -16.84 -10.79
N ALA A 154 -14.57 -17.64 -10.28
CA ALA A 154 -14.64 -19.07 -10.46
C ALA A 154 -15.15 -19.41 -11.87
N GLY A 155 -15.04 -18.50 -12.85
CA GLY A 155 -15.72 -18.65 -14.15
C GLY A 155 -15.05 -18.00 -15.35
N GLY A 156 -13.72 -17.82 -15.34
CA GLY A 156 -13.01 -17.24 -16.51
C GLY A 156 -11.99 -18.16 -17.16
N LEU A 157 -11.12 -18.79 -16.35
CA LEU A 157 -9.94 -19.50 -16.86
C LEU A 157 -9.93 -21.01 -16.58
N LYS A 158 -10.88 -21.52 -15.79
CA LYS A 158 -10.94 -22.96 -15.46
C LYS A 158 -11.70 -23.78 -16.52
N ASP A 159 -12.52 -23.15 -17.36
CA ASP A 159 -13.32 -23.85 -18.38
C ASP A 159 -12.63 -23.98 -19.75
N TRP A 160 -11.39 -23.50 -19.90
CA TRP A 160 -10.63 -23.73 -21.14
C TRP A 160 -10.26 -25.20 -21.35
N GLN A 161 -10.31 -26.04 -20.31
CA GLN A 161 -10.09 -27.48 -20.42
C GLN A 161 -11.37 -28.27 -20.78
N ASN A 162 -12.55 -27.64 -20.73
CA ASN A 162 -13.85 -28.27 -21.01
C ASN A 162 -14.51 -27.77 -22.30
N VAL A 163 -13.77 -27.05 -23.16
CA VAL A 163 -14.24 -26.73 -24.50
C VAL A 163 -14.26 -28.03 -25.31
N LYS A 164 -15.42 -28.69 -25.37
CA LYS A 164 -15.67 -29.73 -26.37
C LYS A 164 -15.35 -29.13 -27.74
N PRO A 165 -14.65 -29.85 -28.64
CA PRO A 165 -14.49 -29.41 -30.01
C PRO A 165 -15.86 -29.10 -30.59
N ILE A 166 -16.01 -27.91 -31.17
CA ILE A 166 -17.22 -27.54 -31.90
C ILE A 166 -17.24 -28.44 -33.15
N HIS A 167 -17.93 -29.58 -33.06
CA HIS A 167 -18.30 -30.35 -34.24
C HIS A 167 -19.38 -29.54 -34.97
N SER A 168 -18.97 -28.91 -36.07
CA SER A 168 -19.88 -28.34 -37.04
C SER A 168 -20.45 -29.49 -37.88
N ASP A 169 -21.76 -29.72 -37.81
CA ASP A 169 -22.50 -30.67 -38.64
C ASP A 169 -22.60 -30.24 -40.13
N HIS A 170 -21.85 -29.22 -40.56
CA HIS A 170 -22.01 -28.57 -41.87
C HIS A 170 -20.78 -28.62 -42.78
N TRP A 171 -19.77 -29.43 -42.45
CA TRP A 171 -18.54 -29.54 -43.28
C TRP A 171 -18.21 -30.95 -43.74
N GLY A 172 -19.20 -31.71 -44.19
CA GLY A 172 -18.91 -33.01 -44.79
C GLY A 172 -20.13 -33.85 -45.18
N GLU A 173 -21.06 -33.30 -45.96
CA GLU A 173 -21.81 -34.19 -46.86
C GLU A 173 -20.81 -34.73 -47.88
N GLN A 174 -20.43 -36.00 -47.74
CA GLN A 174 -19.74 -36.72 -48.81
C GLN A 174 -20.69 -36.73 -50.03
N PRO A 175 -20.26 -36.29 -51.22
CA PRO A 175 -21.06 -36.52 -52.41
C PRO A 175 -21.16 -38.03 -52.64
N LEU A 176 -22.40 -38.55 -52.63
CA LEU A 176 -22.71 -39.91 -53.02
C LEU A 176 -22.15 -40.20 -54.42
N HIS A 177 -21.43 -41.32 -54.53
CA HIS A 177 -20.91 -41.85 -55.79
C HIS A 177 -22.04 -42.03 -56.82
N PRO A 178 -21.82 -41.74 -58.12
CA PRO A 178 -22.80 -42.02 -59.15
C PRO A 178 -22.89 -43.53 -59.38
N SER A 179 -24.09 -44.08 -59.24
CA SER A 179 -24.46 -45.38 -59.82
C SER A 179 -25.23 -45.14 -61.11
N GLU A 180 -24.72 -45.78 -62.17
CA GLU A 180 -25.24 -45.96 -63.54
C GLU A 180 -24.89 -44.88 -64.58
#